data_AF-A0A961CAW7-F1
#
_entry.id   AF-A0A961CAW7-F1
#
_cell.length_a   1.000
_cell.length_b   1.000
_cell.length_c   1.000
_cell.angle_alpha   90.00
_cell.angle_beta   90.00
_cell.angle_gamma   90.00
#
_symmetry.space_group_name_H-M   'P 1'
#
loop_
_entity.id
_entity.type
_entity.pdbx_description
1 polymer ?
#
loop_
_entity_poly.entity_id
_entity_poly.type
_entity_poly.pdbx_seq_one_letter_code
_entity_poly.pdbx_strand_id
1 'polypeptide(L)'
;MSDGFLTLAVAPGGLSCFWMPRWRPDGTRNAVRIQRLKDKLGDRSNASSEIEMLDAWSVMVGEEGRGVRTIIEMVNHTRLDCTLGSAAIMRQGTAQAIWHASHRQAFGRTLVEQPLMSNVLADLAVESEAATVAAMRAAATFDAADDPAEALLARLVLPIVKY
;
A
#
# COMPACT_ATOMS: atom_id res chain seq x y z
N MET A 1 -7.20 -10.52 -11.06
CA MET A 1 -8.61 -10.76 -10.66
C MET A 1 -8.59 -11.69 -9.47
N SER A 2 -9.03 -11.24 -8.29
CA SER A 2 -8.99 -12.04 -7.05
C SER A 2 -10.06 -13.15 -7.05
N ASP A 3 -9.78 -14.22 -6.30
CA ASP A 3 -10.72 -15.35 -6.10
C ASP A 3 -11.74 -15.09 -4.99
N GLY A 4 -11.57 -14.03 -4.21
CA GLY A 4 -12.51 -13.56 -3.21
C GLY A 4 -12.06 -12.24 -2.59
N PHE A 5 -12.92 -11.67 -1.75
CA PHE A 5 -12.73 -10.40 -1.08
C PHE A 5 -13.15 -10.48 0.38
N LEU A 6 -12.33 -9.91 1.28
CA LEU A 6 -12.81 -9.53 2.61
C LEU A 6 -13.64 -8.26 2.47
N THR A 7 -14.89 -8.32 2.90
CA THR A 7 -15.90 -7.27 2.69
C THR A 7 -16.51 -6.89 4.03
N LEU A 8 -16.60 -5.59 4.30
CA LEU A 8 -17.35 -5.09 5.45
C LEU A 8 -18.81 -4.85 5.07
N ALA A 9 -19.73 -5.37 5.87
CA ALA A 9 -21.16 -5.14 5.74
C ALA A 9 -21.83 -5.03 7.11
N VAL A 10 -22.99 -4.38 7.18
CA VAL A 10 -23.74 -4.22 8.43
C VAL A 10 -24.61 -5.46 8.65
N ALA A 11 -24.43 -6.12 9.79
CA ALA A 11 -25.28 -7.19 10.32
C ALA A 11 -26.14 -6.66 11.49
N PRO A 12 -27.11 -7.42 12.04
CA PRO A 12 -27.90 -6.99 13.19
C PRO A 12 -27.09 -6.46 14.38
N GLY A 13 -25.94 -7.08 14.67
CA GLY A 13 -25.00 -6.67 15.72
C GLY A 13 -24.00 -5.57 15.33
N GLY A 14 -24.08 -5.04 14.10
CA GLY A 14 -23.25 -3.93 13.62
C GLY A 14 -22.29 -4.30 12.48
N LEU A 15 -21.32 -3.42 12.23
CA LEU A 15 -20.37 -3.56 11.13
C LEU A 15 -19.49 -4.81 11.33
N SER A 16 -19.58 -5.75 10.40
CA SER A 16 -18.97 -7.09 10.48
C SER A 16 -18.12 -7.37 9.23
N CYS A 17 -17.19 -8.29 9.33
CA CYS A 17 -16.32 -8.70 8.21
C CYS A 17 -16.81 -10.02 7.62
N PHE A 18 -16.75 -10.15 6.29
CA PHE A 18 -17.19 -11.32 5.56
C PHE A 18 -16.17 -11.73 4.51
N TRP A 19 -15.94 -13.03 4.38
CA TRP A 19 -15.28 -13.63 3.21
C TRP A 19 -16.31 -13.84 2.10
N MET A 20 -16.13 -13.13 0.99
CA MET A 20 -16.98 -13.21 -0.20
C MET A 20 -16.18 -13.79 -1.36
N PRO A 21 -16.29 -15.10 -1.67
CA PRO A 21 -15.59 -15.69 -2.80
C PRO A 21 -16.22 -15.27 -4.13
N ARG A 22 -15.44 -15.35 -5.21
CA ARG A 22 -15.89 -15.13 -6.58
C ARG A 22 -16.85 -16.22 -7.07
N TRP A 23 -16.66 -17.44 -6.58
CA TRP A 23 -17.48 -18.61 -6.89
C TRP A 23 -18.12 -19.13 -5.60
N ARG A 24 -19.39 -19.51 -5.68
CA ARG A 24 -20.14 -20.10 -4.57
C ARG A 24 -19.68 -21.55 -4.33
N PRO A 25 -19.97 -22.15 -3.16
CA PRO A 25 -19.63 -23.55 -2.89
C PRO A 25 -20.27 -24.54 -3.87
N ASP A 26 -21.41 -24.18 -4.48
CA ASP A 26 -22.08 -24.97 -5.52
C ASP A 26 -21.44 -24.83 -6.92
N GLY A 27 -20.33 -24.08 -7.04
CA GLY A 27 -19.61 -23.84 -8.29
C GLY A 27 -20.22 -22.74 -9.16
N THR A 28 -21.35 -22.15 -8.78
CA THR A 28 -21.96 -21.04 -9.54
C THR A 28 -21.22 -19.72 -9.28
N ARG A 29 -21.31 -18.78 -10.24
CA ARG A 29 -20.70 -17.46 -10.08
C ARG A 29 -21.41 -16.69 -8.97
N ASN A 30 -20.64 -16.13 -8.03
CA ASN A 30 -21.23 -15.32 -6.98
C ASN A 30 -21.76 -13.99 -7.53
N ALA A 31 -22.76 -13.42 -6.85
CA ALA A 31 -23.55 -12.30 -7.35
C ALA A 31 -22.87 -10.92 -7.15
N VAL A 32 -21.64 -10.80 -7.66
CA VAL A 32 -20.87 -9.56 -7.71
C VAL A 32 -20.88 -9.03 -9.15
N ARG A 33 -21.58 -7.92 -9.37
CA ARG A 33 -21.72 -7.25 -10.67
C ARG A 33 -20.71 -6.13 -10.78
N ILE A 34 -19.83 -6.21 -11.78
CA ILE A 34 -18.88 -5.13 -12.11
C ILE A 34 -19.62 -4.14 -12.99
N GLN A 35 -19.77 -2.90 -12.51
CA GLN A 35 -20.46 -1.83 -13.23
C GLN A 35 -19.52 -1.15 -14.22
N ARG A 36 -18.35 -0.74 -13.73
CA ARG A 36 -17.30 -0.13 -14.54
C ARG A 36 -15.93 -0.30 -13.89
N LEU A 37 -14.90 -0.10 -14.72
CA LEU A 37 -13.55 0.13 -14.25
C LEU A 37 -13.29 1.63 -14.08
N LYS A 38 -12.44 1.97 -13.12
CA LYS A 38 -12.03 3.36 -12.88
C LYS A 38 -11.06 3.80 -13.98
N ASP A 39 -11.27 5.01 -14.50
CA ASP A 39 -10.25 5.72 -15.27
C ASP A 39 -9.34 6.48 -14.30
N LYS A 40 -8.17 5.90 -14.01
CA LYS A 40 -7.26 6.37 -12.96
C LYS A 40 -6.12 7.21 -13.54
N LEU A 41 -5.64 8.20 -12.78
CA LEU A 41 -4.44 8.97 -13.10
C LEU A 41 -3.20 8.06 -13.22
N GLY A 42 -2.93 7.25 -12.19
CA GLY A 42 -1.85 6.28 -12.11
C GLY A 42 -2.37 4.89 -11.73
N ASP A 43 -1.48 3.96 -11.37
CA ASP A 43 -1.84 2.57 -11.02
C ASP A 43 -2.70 1.88 -12.09
N ARG A 44 -2.58 2.31 -13.36
CA ARG A 44 -3.48 1.93 -14.47
C ARG A 44 -3.37 0.45 -14.87
N SER A 45 -2.26 -0.20 -14.53
CA SER A 45 -2.06 -1.64 -14.71
C SER A 45 -2.94 -2.47 -13.78
N ASN A 46 -3.37 -1.91 -12.64
CA ASN A 46 -4.22 -2.57 -11.66
C ASN A 46 -5.70 -2.20 -11.92
N ALA A 47 -6.55 -3.19 -12.15
CA ALA A 47 -7.96 -2.95 -12.43
C ALA A 47 -8.74 -2.65 -11.13
N SER A 48 -9.08 -1.38 -10.91
CA SER A 48 -10.00 -0.96 -9.85
C SER A 48 -11.42 -0.87 -10.40
N SER A 49 -12.38 -1.50 -9.73
CA SER A 49 -13.77 -1.59 -10.21
C SER A 49 -14.77 -0.93 -9.26
N GLU A 50 -15.90 -0.52 -9.81
CA GLU A 50 -17.13 -0.28 -9.06
C GLU A 50 -17.99 -1.54 -9.16
N ILE A 51 -18.47 -2.01 -8.01
CA ILE A 51 -19.22 -3.26 -7.92
C ILE A 51 -20.54 -3.05 -7.19
N GLU A 52 -21.54 -3.85 -7.55
CA GLU A 52 -22.76 -4.05 -6.79
C GLU A 52 -22.87 -5.52 -6.37
N MET A 53 -23.32 -5.75 -5.14
CA MET A 53 -23.50 -7.08 -4.55
C MET A 53 -24.99 -7.28 -4.32
N LEU A 54 -25.61 -8.14 -5.14
CA LEU A 54 -27.05 -8.39 -5.09
C LEU A 54 -27.27 -9.84 -4.68
N ASP A 55 -27.59 -10.07 -3.41
CA ASP A 55 -27.69 -11.41 -2.81
C ASP A 55 -26.39 -12.24 -3.02
N ALA A 56 -25.24 -11.57 -2.86
CA ALA A 56 -23.94 -12.22 -2.89
C ALA A 56 -23.78 -13.12 -1.65
N TRP A 57 -23.35 -14.35 -1.87
CA TRP A 57 -23.08 -15.31 -0.81
C TRP A 57 -21.75 -14.96 -0.13
N SER A 58 -21.70 -15.00 1.20
CA SER A 58 -20.50 -14.73 1.97
C SER A 58 -20.56 -15.43 3.33
N VAL A 59 -19.40 -15.55 3.99
CA VAL A 59 -19.29 -16.15 5.34
C VAL A 59 -18.68 -15.13 6.29
N MET A 60 -19.24 -14.99 7.49
CA MET A 60 -18.70 -14.08 8.50
C MET A 60 -17.28 -14.50 8.91
N VAL A 61 -16.39 -13.52 9.08
CA VAL A 61 -15.03 -13.68 9.58
C VAL A 61 -14.91 -12.88 10.88
N GLY A 62 -14.57 -13.57 11.97
CA GLY A 62 -14.53 -12.99 13.30
C GLY A 62 -15.92 -12.83 13.94
N GLU A 63 -16.00 -11.97 14.95
CA GLU A 63 -17.23 -11.73 15.72
C GLU A 63 -18.14 -10.70 15.03
N GLU A 64 -19.45 -10.91 15.12
CA GLU A 64 -20.46 -9.95 14.67
C GLU A 64 -20.27 -8.59 15.37
N GLY A 65 -20.37 -7.49 14.63
CA GLY A 65 -20.15 -6.13 15.12
C GLY A 65 -18.67 -5.75 15.34
N ARG A 66 -17.73 -6.66 15.08
CA ARG A 66 -16.29 -6.43 15.28
C ARG A 66 -15.49 -6.36 13.97
N GLY A 67 -16.15 -6.06 12.84
CA GLY A 67 -15.55 -6.09 11.51
C GLY A 67 -14.26 -5.26 11.36
N VAL A 68 -14.21 -4.05 11.92
CA VAL A 68 -13.00 -3.21 11.90
C VAL A 68 -11.85 -3.88 12.67
N ARG A 69 -12.14 -4.46 13.84
CA ARG A 69 -11.13 -5.17 14.63
C ARG A 69 -10.63 -6.40 13.89
N THR A 70 -11.51 -7.13 13.22
CA THR A 70 -11.13 -8.31 12.43
C THR A 70 -10.08 -7.98 11.36
N ILE A 71 -10.16 -6.81 10.72
CA ILE A 71 -9.26 -6.47 9.61
C ILE A 71 -8.06 -5.60 10.00
N ILE A 72 -7.94 -5.17 11.27
CA ILE A 72 -6.97 -4.13 11.64
C ILE A 72 -5.52 -4.58 11.46
N GLU A 73 -5.23 -5.86 11.73
CA GLU A 73 -3.90 -6.45 11.54
C GLU A 73 -3.53 -6.47 10.05
N MET A 74 -4.45 -6.94 9.19
CA MET A 74 -4.28 -6.89 7.74
C MET A 74 -4.07 -5.44 7.24
N VAL A 75 -4.82 -4.47 7.75
CA VAL A 75 -4.65 -3.06 7.39
C VAL A 75 -3.24 -2.57 7.73
N ASN A 76 -2.67 -2.99 8.86
CA ASN A 76 -1.29 -2.64 9.20
C ASN A 76 -0.29 -3.20 8.18
N HIS A 77 -0.42 -4.45 7.75
CA HIS A 77 0.44 -4.98 6.68
C HIS A 77 0.32 -4.16 5.38
N THR A 78 -0.90 -3.78 4.97
CA THR A 78 -1.08 -2.96 3.76
C THR A 78 -0.48 -1.55 3.89
N ARG A 79 -0.41 -0.99 5.11
CA ARG A 79 0.27 0.29 5.36
C ARG A 79 1.77 0.15 5.17
N LEU A 80 2.36 -0.95 5.64
CA LEU A 80 3.78 -1.23 5.47
C LEU A 80 4.12 -1.33 3.98
N ASP A 81 3.31 -2.07 3.21
CA ASP A 81 3.50 -2.20 1.75
C ASP A 81 3.41 -0.86 1.04
N CYS A 82 2.47 0.00 1.43
CA CYS A 82 2.35 1.34 0.86
C CYS A 82 3.60 2.20 1.14
N THR A 83 4.13 2.12 2.37
CA THR A 83 5.37 2.80 2.76
C THR A 83 6.56 2.31 1.94
N LEU A 84 6.74 0.99 1.86
CA LEU A 84 7.82 0.36 1.08
C LEU A 84 7.71 0.71 -0.42
N GLY A 85 6.50 0.65 -0.98
CA GLY A 85 6.25 1.01 -2.37
C GLY A 85 6.61 2.46 -2.68
N SER A 86 6.27 3.38 -1.78
CA SER A 86 6.58 4.81 -1.94
C SER A 86 8.09 5.08 -1.87
N ALA A 87 8.77 4.48 -0.88
CA ALA A 87 10.23 4.58 -0.76
C ALA A 87 10.96 4.01 -1.99
N ALA A 88 10.48 2.88 -2.53
CA ALA A 88 11.04 2.28 -3.75
C ALA A 88 10.87 3.18 -4.98
N ILE A 89 9.71 3.82 -5.14
CA ILE A 89 9.46 4.76 -6.24
C ILE A 89 10.36 6.00 -6.12
N MET A 90 10.51 6.57 -4.91
CA MET A 90 11.43 7.69 -4.65
C MET A 90 12.86 7.30 -5.04
N ARG A 91 13.33 6.13 -4.57
CA ARG A 91 14.66 5.62 -4.88
C ARG A 91 14.90 5.47 -6.38
N GLN A 92 13.95 4.89 -7.10
CA GLN A 92 14.06 4.73 -8.54
C GLN A 92 14.09 6.09 -9.26
N GLY A 93 13.21 7.01 -8.86
CA GLY A 93 13.16 8.36 -9.44
C GLY A 93 14.48 9.12 -9.25
N THR A 94 15.01 9.12 -8.02
CA THR A 94 16.28 9.76 -7.70
C THR A 94 17.45 9.12 -8.44
N ALA A 95 17.51 7.79 -8.52
CA ALA A 95 18.57 7.08 -9.25
C ALA A 95 18.57 7.44 -10.74
N GLN A 96 17.40 7.49 -11.38
CA GLN A 96 17.26 7.89 -12.78
C GLN A 96 17.64 9.36 -13.00
N ALA A 97 17.24 10.26 -12.08
CA ALA A 97 17.58 11.68 -12.15
C ALA A 97 19.10 11.91 -12.04
N ILE A 98 19.74 11.27 -11.07
CA ILE A 98 21.20 11.34 -10.90
C ILE A 98 21.89 10.77 -12.14
N TRP A 99 21.48 9.59 -12.61
CA TRP A 99 22.05 9.00 -13.82
C TRP A 99 21.94 9.95 -15.01
N HIS A 100 20.77 10.55 -15.25
CA HIS A 100 20.58 11.52 -16.32
C HIS A 100 21.50 12.74 -16.16
N ALA A 101 21.56 13.32 -14.97
CA ALA A 101 22.36 14.51 -14.69
C ALA A 101 23.87 14.27 -14.81
N SER A 102 24.34 13.05 -14.55
CA SER A 102 25.74 12.65 -14.72
C SER A 102 26.20 12.58 -16.18
N HIS A 103 25.26 12.47 -17.13
CA HIS A 103 25.59 12.34 -18.56
C HIS A 103 25.14 13.56 -19.38
N ARG A 104 24.04 14.20 -18.99
CA ARG A 104 23.50 15.36 -19.71
C ARG A 104 24.39 16.57 -19.48
N GLN A 105 24.77 17.25 -20.56
CA GLN A 105 25.53 18.50 -20.50
C GLN A 105 24.65 19.73 -20.77
N ALA A 106 24.98 20.83 -20.09
CA ALA A 106 24.49 22.17 -20.37
C ALA A 106 25.55 23.19 -19.94
N PHE A 107 25.69 24.28 -20.71
CA PHE A 107 26.67 25.34 -20.43
C PHE A 107 28.12 24.83 -20.27
N GLY A 108 28.50 23.83 -21.08
CA GLY A 108 29.88 23.32 -21.15
C GLY A 108 30.30 22.34 -20.06
N ARG A 109 29.39 21.91 -19.18
CA ARG A 109 29.63 20.91 -18.12
C ARG A 109 28.46 19.95 -17.99
N THR A 110 28.67 18.81 -17.32
CA THR A 110 27.56 17.91 -16.97
C THR A 110 26.63 18.58 -15.95
N LEU A 111 25.36 18.22 -15.95
CA LEU A 111 24.39 18.83 -15.04
C LEU A 111 24.75 18.54 -13.59
N VAL A 112 25.29 17.36 -13.27
CA VAL A 112 25.73 17.01 -11.91
C VAL A 112 26.85 17.92 -11.38
N GLU A 113 27.62 18.58 -12.25
CA GLU A 113 28.68 19.53 -11.89
C GLU A 113 28.16 20.98 -11.69
N GLN A 114 26.90 21.25 -12.02
CA GLN A 114 26.29 22.56 -11.82
C GLN A 114 25.89 22.72 -10.35
N PRO A 115 26.40 23.71 -9.59
CA PRO A 115 26.20 23.78 -8.14
C PRO A 115 24.74 23.71 -7.68
N LEU A 116 23.84 24.38 -8.41
CA LEU A 116 22.41 24.36 -8.10
C LEU A 116 21.79 22.97 -8.32
N MET A 117 22.19 22.26 -9.38
CA MET A 117 21.69 20.91 -9.65
C MET A 117 22.24 19.91 -8.63
N SER A 118 23.53 20.00 -8.28
CA SER A 118 24.13 19.16 -7.24
C SER A 118 23.38 19.30 -5.92
N ASN A 119 22.99 20.53 -5.54
CA ASN A 119 22.21 20.78 -4.33
C ASN A 119 20.84 20.08 -4.35
N VAL A 120 20.08 20.24 -5.44
CA VAL A 120 18.76 19.60 -5.60
C VAL A 120 18.87 18.07 -5.59
N LEU A 121 19.85 17.51 -6.29
CA LEU A 121 20.06 16.05 -6.33
C LEU A 121 20.49 15.50 -4.97
N ALA A 122 21.29 16.25 -4.20
CA ALA A 122 21.69 15.87 -2.85
C ALA A 122 20.47 15.82 -1.91
N ASP A 123 19.59 16.83 -1.95
CA ASP A 123 18.36 16.83 -1.15
C ASP A 123 17.46 15.62 -1.51
N LEU A 124 17.25 15.36 -2.79
CA LEU A 124 16.47 14.19 -3.24
C LEU A 124 17.10 12.85 -2.81
N ALA A 125 18.43 12.77 -2.78
CA ALA A 125 19.14 11.58 -2.31
C ALA A 125 18.96 11.37 -0.81
N VAL A 126 19.09 12.43 0.00
CA VAL A 126 18.88 12.38 1.45
C VAL A 126 17.45 11.94 1.78
N GLU A 127 16.45 12.54 1.13
CA GLU A 127 15.04 12.18 1.35
C GLU A 127 14.74 10.72 0.92
N SER A 128 15.32 10.27 -0.20
CA SER A 128 15.18 8.88 -0.64
C SER A 128 15.80 7.88 0.33
N GLU A 129 16.97 8.20 0.90
CA GLU A 129 17.62 7.34 1.90
C GLU A 129 16.84 7.34 3.21
N ALA A 130 16.39 8.50 3.68
CA ALA A 130 15.59 8.62 4.90
C ALA A 130 14.28 7.81 4.81
N ALA A 131 13.55 7.93 3.69
CA ALA A 131 12.34 7.15 3.44
C ALA A 131 12.62 5.64 3.43
N THR A 132 13.73 5.22 2.80
CA THR A 132 14.12 3.80 2.74
C THR A 132 14.45 3.26 4.13
N VAL A 133 15.25 3.98 4.92
CA VAL A 133 15.63 3.57 6.28
C VAL A 133 14.41 3.52 7.19
N ALA A 134 13.53 4.52 7.13
CA ALA A 134 12.30 4.54 7.93
C ALA A 134 11.36 3.37 7.56
N ALA A 135 11.20 3.09 6.26
CA ALA A 135 10.39 1.97 5.79
C ALA A 135 10.95 0.61 6.26
N MET A 136 12.26 0.41 6.14
CA MET A 136 12.90 -0.83 6.58
C MET A 136 12.90 -0.97 8.11
N ARG A 137 13.02 0.14 8.84
CA ARG A 137 12.89 0.12 10.31
C ARG A 137 11.49 -0.25 10.75
N ALA A 138 10.46 0.24 10.05
CA ALA A 138 9.08 -0.16 10.28
C ALA A 138 8.85 -1.63 9.91
N ALA A 139 9.47 -2.15 8.85
CA ALA A 139 9.40 -3.57 8.53
C ALA A 139 10.01 -4.44 9.65
N ALA A 140 11.17 -4.04 10.18
CA ALA A 140 11.84 -4.77 11.25
C ALA A 140 10.99 -4.91 12.53
N THR A 141 10.05 -3.99 12.81
CA THR A 141 9.14 -4.15 13.96
C THR A 141 8.18 -5.33 13.79
N PHE A 142 7.86 -5.71 12.55
CA PHE A 142 7.00 -6.86 12.26
C PHE A 142 7.76 -8.18 12.41
N ASP A 143 9.05 -8.21 12.01
CA ASP A 143 9.90 -9.38 12.18
C ASP A 143 10.20 -9.67 13.66
N ALA A 144 10.23 -8.62 14.50
CA ALA A 144 10.48 -8.70 15.93
C ALA A 144 9.20 -8.58 16.78
N ALA A 145 8.04 -8.99 16.26
CA ALA A 145 6.74 -8.80 16.92
C ALA A 145 6.61 -9.47 18.31
N ASP A 146 7.46 -10.46 18.61
CA ASP A 146 7.52 -11.11 19.93
C ASP A 146 8.15 -10.22 21.03
N ASP A 147 8.90 -9.17 20.64
CA ASP A 147 9.40 -8.17 21.57
C ASP A 147 8.28 -7.13 21.86
N PRO A 148 7.83 -6.97 23.12
CA PRO A 148 6.80 -6.01 23.48
C PRO A 148 7.13 -4.56 23.09
N ALA A 149 8.41 -4.17 23.11
CA ALA A 149 8.83 -2.83 22.71
C ALA A 149 8.68 -2.62 21.20
N GLU A 150 9.05 -3.60 20.39
CA GLU A 150 8.89 -3.56 18.93
C GLU A 150 7.42 -3.62 18.53
N ALA A 151 6.60 -4.42 19.20
CA ALA A 151 5.15 -4.46 18.98
C ALA A 151 4.47 -3.11 19.28
N LEU A 152 4.89 -2.42 20.34
CA LEU A 152 4.40 -1.07 20.65
C LEU A 152 4.89 -0.04 19.63
N LEU A 153 6.15 -0.15 19.21
CA LEU A 153 6.71 0.72 18.18
C LEU A 153 5.99 0.56 16.85
N ALA A 154 5.71 -0.67 16.41
CA ALA A 154 4.97 -0.98 15.18
C ALA A 154 3.63 -0.22 15.13
N ARG A 155 2.92 -0.14 16.26
CA ARG A 155 1.63 0.55 16.37
C ARG A 155 1.73 2.06 16.17
N LEU A 156 2.87 2.66 16.45
CA LEU A 156 3.11 4.11 16.37
C LEU A 156 3.81 4.50 15.07
N VAL A 157 4.91 3.82 14.74
CA VAL A 157 5.78 4.19 13.63
C VAL A 157 5.08 4.00 12.29
N LEU A 158 4.24 2.97 12.16
CA LEU A 158 3.62 2.62 10.91
C LEU A 158 2.67 3.70 10.35
N PRO A 159 1.71 4.26 11.11
CA PRO A 159 0.91 5.38 10.61
C PRO A 159 1.75 6.65 10.37
N ILE A 160 2.85 6.84 11.10
CA ILE A 160 3.76 7.98 10.91
C ILE A 160 4.52 7.87 9.59
N VAL A 161 5.17 6.74 9.33
CA VAL A 161 5.98 6.55 8.11
C VAL A 161 5.10 6.32 6.87
N LYS A 162 3.85 5.92 7.05
CA LYS A 162 2.86 5.85 5.97
C LYS A 162 2.34 7.24 5.55
N TYR A 163 2.28 8.19 6.48
CA TYR A 163 1.78 9.54 6.23
C TYR A 163 2.75 10.29 5.32
#